data_AF-A0A0S8GQ78-F1
#
_entry.id   AF-A0A0S8GQ78-F1
#
_cell.length_a   1.000
_cell.length_b   1.000
_cell.length_c   1.000
_cell.angle_alpha   90.00
_cell.angle_beta   90.00
_cell.angle_gamma   90.00
#
_symmetry.space_group_name_H-M   'P 1'
#
loop_
_entity.id
_entity.type
_entity.pdbx_description
1 polymer ?
#
loop_
_entity_poly.entity_id
_entity_poly.type
_entity_poly.pdbx_seq_one_letter_code
_entity_poly.pdbx_strand_id
1 'polypeptide(L)'
;MNVDGSHIRQVTQIPDDVDAMDGCYLPNGKIIFGSTASFQSVPCWHGRKRVSNLYLTDADGMNVRQLCFDQDHDFHPVVLDSGKVLYLRWDYTGISHIYLRQLMTMNPDGTRQRAIYGSNSWYPNSLFFPRQIPGTNRLVAILSGYHGPHRMGQFVIIDPRIGWQEESGIVQRITGRGEPIKPMIRDNLVGGDWPMFLHPYPLSDKYFLVSCRMSAKSSWGIYLADIFDNLILVHEEPGYALLEPTPVMQRKQPMVIPDQVDLTRNDATVYISDVYAGQGLKSVPRGIIKQLRLVSYNFGYRGLAGSDKIGYLTLDSG
;
A
#
# COMPACT_ATOMS: atom_id res chain seq x y z
N MET A 1 -17.64 -14.33 -12.79
CA MET A 1 -17.03 -13.80 -14.01
C MET A 1 -16.11 -14.85 -14.59
N ASN A 2 -16.33 -15.21 -15.84
CA ASN A 2 -15.45 -16.07 -16.62
C ASN A 2 -14.29 -15.24 -17.21
N VAL A 3 -13.25 -15.91 -17.70
CA VAL A 3 -12.06 -15.24 -18.27
C VAL A 3 -12.39 -14.38 -19.49
N ASP A 4 -13.45 -14.71 -20.23
CA ASP A 4 -13.95 -13.97 -21.38
C ASP A 4 -14.79 -12.72 -21.03
N GLY A 5 -14.92 -12.41 -19.73
CA GLY A 5 -15.73 -11.28 -19.27
C GLY A 5 -17.23 -11.57 -19.18
N SER A 6 -17.69 -12.80 -19.42
CA SER A 6 -19.08 -13.19 -19.20
C SER A 6 -19.37 -13.47 -17.71
N HIS A 7 -20.66 -13.58 -17.35
CA HIS A 7 -21.13 -13.83 -15.97
C HIS A 7 -20.55 -12.85 -14.93
N ILE A 8 -20.54 -11.56 -15.28
CA ILE A 8 -20.27 -10.47 -14.33
C ILE A 8 -21.49 -10.31 -13.43
N ARG A 9 -21.24 -10.09 -12.14
CA ARG A 9 -22.27 -9.67 -11.18
C ARG A 9 -21.76 -8.49 -10.38
N GLN A 10 -22.66 -7.59 -10.03
CA GLN A 10 -22.38 -6.57 -9.03
C GLN A 10 -22.28 -7.24 -7.65
N VAL A 11 -21.22 -6.95 -6.91
CA VAL A 11 -21.01 -7.50 -5.56
C VAL A 11 -21.53 -6.51 -4.53
N THR A 12 -21.00 -5.29 -4.52
CA THR A 12 -21.37 -4.27 -3.53
C THR A 12 -22.43 -3.31 -4.07
N GLN A 13 -23.34 -2.89 -3.19
CA GLN A 13 -24.20 -1.73 -3.39
C GLN A 13 -23.79 -0.66 -2.39
N ILE A 14 -23.38 0.50 -2.90
CA ILE A 14 -22.89 1.62 -2.10
C ILE A 14 -23.74 2.86 -2.41
N PRO A 15 -23.87 3.81 -1.48
CA PRO A 15 -24.54 5.08 -1.75
C PRO A 15 -23.90 5.85 -2.92
N ASP A 16 -24.68 6.68 -3.60
CA ASP A 16 -24.26 7.42 -4.81
C ASP A 16 -23.06 8.36 -4.59
N ASP A 17 -22.81 8.79 -3.36
CA ASP A 17 -21.72 9.70 -2.99
C ASP A 17 -20.48 8.99 -2.41
N VAL A 18 -20.45 7.66 -2.56
CA VAL A 18 -19.38 6.75 -2.17
C VAL A 18 -18.86 5.99 -3.39
N ASP A 19 -17.55 5.88 -3.50
CA ASP A 19 -16.87 5.11 -4.53
C ASP A 19 -16.30 3.81 -3.93
N ALA A 20 -16.30 2.70 -4.68
CA ALA A 20 -15.63 1.44 -4.34
C ALA A 20 -14.66 1.03 -5.46
N MET A 21 -13.45 0.60 -5.09
CA MET A 21 -12.35 0.35 -6.02
C MET A 21 -11.35 -0.68 -5.48
N ASP A 22 -10.40 -1.12 -6.31
CA ASP A 22 -9.22 -1.90 -5.91
C ASP A 22 -9.55 -3.17 -5.08
N GLY A 23 -10.39 -4.03 -5.66
CA GLY A 23 -10.88 -5.25 -5.01
C GLY A 23 -9.79 -6.33 -4.85
N CYS A 24 -9.78 -6.99 -3.70
CA CYS A 24 -8.83 -8.01 -3.30
C CYS A 24 -9.57 -9.20 -2.67
N TYR A 25 -9.62 -10.30 -3.42
CA TYR A 25 -10.29 -11.54 -2.98
C TYR A 25 -9.45 -12.27 -1.94
N LEU A 26 -10.07 -12.59 -0.81
CA LEU A 26 -9.44 -13.26 0.32
C LEU A 26 -9.58 -14.79 0.23
N PRO A 27 -8.65 -15.56 0.82
CA PRO A 27 -8.70 -17.02 0.78
C PRO A 27 -9.88 -17.62 1.57
N ASN A 28 -10.53 -16.84 2.45
CA ASN A 28 -11.74 -17.21 3.18
C ASN A 28 -13.04 -16.88 2.41
N GLY A 29 -12.95 -16.40 1.16
CA GLY A 29 -14.10 -16.06 0.32
C GLY A 29 -14.64 -14.64 0.51
N LYS A 30 -14.18 -13.89 1.51
CA LYS A 30 -14.50 -12.47 1.66
C LYS A 30 -13.73 -11.61 0.66
N ILE A 31 -14.09 -10.33 0.55
CA ILE A 31 -13.48 -9.38 -0.38
C ILE A 31 -13.07 -8.12 0.39
N ILE A 32 -11.81 -7.72 0.26
CA ILE A 32 -11.36 -6.39 0.67
C ILE A 32 -11.44 -5.46 -0.54
N PHE A 33 -11.79 -4.19 -0.32
CA PHE A 33 -11.80 -3.19 -1.37
C PHE A 33 -11.51 -1.80 -0.77
N GLY A 34 -11.00 -0.88 -1.58
CA GLY A 34 -10.91 0.53 -1.24
C GLY A 34 -12.27 1.22 -1.35
N SER A 35 -12.62 2.07 -0.40
CA SER A 35 -13.86 2.85 -0.45
C SER A 35 -13.72 4.23 0.18
N THR A 36 -14.50 5.19 -0.34
CA THR A 36 -14.59 6.55 0.19
C THR A 36 -15.68 6.73 1.25
N ALA A 37 -16.21 5.63 1.79
CA ALA A 37 -17.30 5.63 2.78
C ALA A 37 -16.91 6.21 4.15
N SER A 38 -15.62 6.48 4.40
CA SER A 38 -15.16 7.12 5.63
C SER A 38 -15.43 8.63 5.64
N PHE A 39 -15.76 9.22 4.48
CA PHE A 39 -15.94 10.67 4.27
C PHE A 39 -14.74 11.55 4.67
N GLN A 40 -13.60 10.93 4.95
CA GLN A 40 -12.34 11.63 5.19
C GLN A 40 -11.82 12.25 3.89
N SER A 41 -10.96 13.25 4.04
CA SER A 41 -10.35 13.93 2.90
C SER A 41 -8.90 14.29 3.16
N VAL A 42 -8.11 14.29 2.09
CA VAL A 42 -6.67 14.47 2.19
C VAL A 42 -6.35 15.90 2.63
N PRO A 43 -5.63 16.11 3.74
CA PRO A 43 -5.34 17.45 4.27
C PRO A 43 -4.54 18.33 3.32
N CYS A 44 -3.55 17.78 2.60
CA CYS A 44 -2.72 18.57 1.66
C CYS A 44 -3.51 19.12 0.46
N TRP A 45 -4.70 18.58 0.19
CA TRP A 45 -5.63 19.07 -0.80
C TRP A 45 -6.75 19.94 -0.20
N HIS A 46 -6.59 20.39 1.04
CA HIS A 46 -7.56 21.24 1.74
C HIS A 46 -8.99 20.66 1.69
N GLY A 47 -9.08 19.34 1.87
CA GLY A 47 -10.36 18.64 1.94
C GLY A 47 -11.04 18.41 0.58
N ARG A 48 -10.36 18.69 -0.54
CA ARG A 48 -10.91 18.52 -1.90
C ARG A 48 -10.81 17.11 -2.43
N LYS A 49 -9.83 16.32 -1.98
CA LYS A 49 -9.62 14.93 -2.43
C LYS A 49 -10.16 13.97 -1.38
N ARG A 50 -11.06 13.09 -1.81
CA ARG A 50 -11.66 12.04 -0.98
C ARG A 50 -10.61 10.99 -0.67
N VAL A 51 -10.63 10.49 0.56
CA VAL A 51 -9.76 9.41 1.01
C VAL A 51 -10.41 8.07 0.67
N SER A 52 -9.57 7.09 0.38
CA SER A 52 -9.97 5.69 0.24
C SER A 52 -9.28 4.90 1.35
N ASN A 53 -10.07 4.28 2.22
CA ASN A 53 -9.58 3.30 3.18
C ASN A 53 -10.04 1.90 2.76
N LEU A 54 -9.49 0.87 3.39
CA LEU A 54 -9.86 -0.51 3.12
C LEU A 54 -11.11 -0.91 3.91
N TYR A 55 -12.04 -1.58 3.22
CA TYR A 55 -13.26 -2.17 3.73
C TYR A 55 -13.30 -3.66 3.40
N LEU A 56 -14.05 -4.42 4.19
CA LEU A 56 -14.31 -5.84 4.03
C LEU A 56 -15.79 -6.04 3.70
N THR A 57 -16.10 -7.03 2.87
CA THR A 57 -17.47 -7.50 2.63
C THR A 57 -17.46 -9.02 2.40
N ASP A 58 -18.61 -9.66 2.61
CA ASP A 58 -18.80 -11.06 2.23
C ASP A 58 -18.91 -11.22 0.71
N ALA A 59 -18.84 -12.48 0.24
CA ALA A 59 -18.87 -12.77 -1.19
C ALA A 59 -20.16 -12.25 -1.87
N ASP A 60 -21.27 -12.19 -1.15
CA ASP A 60 -22.56 -11.69 -1.62
C ASP A 60 -22.73 -10.17 -1.52
N GLY A 61 -21.74 -9.45 -0.99
CA GLY A 61 -21.80 -8.00 -0.80
C GLY A 61 -22.39 -7.54 0.54
N MET A 62 -22.78 -8.48 1.42
CA MET A 62 -23.27 -8.15 2.75
C MET A 62 -22.13 -7.84 3.74
N ASN A 63 -22.50 -7.38 4.93
CA ASN A 63 -21.61 -7.20 6.07
C ASN A 63 -20.39 -6.31 5.77
N VAL A 64 -20.64 -5.19 5.07
CA VAL A 64 -19.60 -4.19 4.79
C VAL A 64 -19.07 -3.60 6.10
N ARG A 65 -17.75 -3.65 6.29
CA ARG A 65 -17.07 -3.16 7.50
C ARG A 65 -15.76 -2.46 7.17
N GLN A 66 -15.55 -1.28 7.75
CA GLN A 66 -14.28 -0.55 7.64
C GLN A 66 -13.15 -1.27 8.36
N LEU A 67 -11.98 -1.36 7.73
CA LEU A 67 -10.77 -1.97 8.30
C LEU A 67 -9.73 -0.93 8.70
N CYS A 68 -9.50 0.09 7.86
CA CYS A 68 -8.53 1.16 8.11
C CYS A 68 -9.26 2.48 8.40
N PHE A 69 -8.70 3.30 9.28
CA PHE A 69 -9.36 4.50 9.83
C PHE A 69 -8.54 5.77 9.63
N ASP A 70 -7.59 5.75 8.69
CA ASP A 70 -6.53 6.73 8.52
C ASP A 70 -7.00 7.99 7.78
N GLN A 71 -6.45 9.16 8.13
CA GLN A 71 -6.74 10.45 7.48
C GLN A 71 -6.45 10.48 5.98
N ASP A 72 -5.50 9.65 5.56
CA ASP A 72 -4.98 9.56 4.22
C ASP A 72 -5.30 8.16 3.66
N HIS A 73 -4.72 7.84 2.51
CA HIS A 73 -5.14 6.67 1.76
C HIS A 73 -4.49 5.36 2.20
N ASP A 74 -5.29 4.29 2.16
CA ASP A 74 -4.81 2.92 2.09
C ASP A 74 -5.12 2.36 0.68
N PHE A 75 -4.08 1.87 0.00
CA PHE A 75 -4.13 1.47 -1.41
C PHE A 75 -3.58 0.06 -1.65
N HIS A 76 -3.96 -0.53 -2.78
CA HIS A 76 -3.32 -1.69 -3.38
C HIS A 76 -3.29 -2.93 -2.46
N PRO A 77 -4.44 -3.34 -1.89
CA PRO A 77 -4.50 -4.53 -1.07
C PRO A 77 -4.17 -5.77 -1.91
N VAL A 78 -3.23 -6.59 -1.45
CA VAL A 78 -2.90 -7.90 -2.05
C VAL A 78 -2.69 -8.95 -0.97
N VAL A 79 -3.12 -10.18 -1.23
CA VAL A 79 -2.92 -11.30 -0.29
C VAL A 79 -1.50 -11.87 -0.45
N LEU A 80 -0.79 -11.99 0.67
CA LEU A 80 0.49 -12.68 0.78
C LEU A 80 0.28 -14.19 0.93
N ASP A 81 1.29 -15.01 0.59
CA ASP A 81 1.32 -16.47 0.81
C ASP A 81 0.98 -16.84 2.27
N SER A 82 1.34 -15.97 3.21
CA SER A 82 1.03 -16.11 4.64
C SER A 82 -0.46 -15.98 5.01
N GLY A 83 -1.31 -15.56 4.07
CA GLY A 83 -2.72 -15.23 4.30
C GLY A 83 -2.97 -13.79 4.77
N LYS A 84 -1.91 -13.05 5.15
CA LYS A 84 -2.00 -11.63 5.49
C LYS A 84 -2.24 -10.78 4.25
N VAL A 85 -2.81 -9.60 4.46
CA VAL A 85 -3.03 -8.60 3.43
C VAL A 85 -1.89 -7.58 3.50
N LEU A 86 -1.17 -7.40 2.40
CA LEU A 86 -0.21 -6.32 2.16
C LEU A 86 -0.93 -5.15 1.51
N TYR A 87 -0.62 -3.93 1.90
CA TYR A 87 -1.15 -2.71 1.29
C TYR A 87 -0.17 -1.55 1.48
N LEU A 88 -0.36 -0.48 0.71
CA LEU A 88 0.37 0.78 0.85
C LEU A 88 -0.47 1.75 1.68
N ARG A 89 0.07 2.29 2.76
CA ARG A 89 -0.55 3.39 3.52
C ARG A 89 0.19 4.69 3.27
N TRP A 90 -0.53 5.71 2.83
CA TRP A 90 -0.10 7.09 2.96
C TRP A 90 -0.41 7.54 4.39
N ASP A 91 0.58 8.10 5.09
CA ASP A 91 0.45 8.46 6.49
C ASP A 91 1.08 9.83 6.76
N TYR A 92 0.32 10.77 7.32
CA TYR A 92 0.83 12.04 7.84
C TYR A 92 1.01 12.09 9.36
N THR A 93 0.67 11.01 10.07
CA THR A 93 0.83 10.91 11.53
C THR A 93 2.24 10.49 11.93
N GLY A 94 3.07 10.05 10.98
CA GLY A 94 4.45 9.67 11.20
C GLY A 94 5.43 10.84 11.29
N ILE A 95 6.73 10.53 11.22
CA ILE A 95 7.83 11.50 11.41
C ILE A 95 7.90 12.62 10.37
N SER A 96 7.14 12.52 9.27
CA SER A 96 7.16 13.51 8.19
C SER A 96 5.78 13.67 7.55
N HIS A 97 5.40 14.94 7.38
CA HIS A 97 4.22 15.36 6.61
C HIS A 97 4.42 15.27 5.09
N ILE A 98 5.61 14.89 4.62
CA ILE A 98 5.93 14.74 3.20
C ILE A 98 6.81 13.48 3.07
N TYR A 99 6.53 12.60 2.11
CA TYR A 99 7.34 11.38 1.82
C TYR A 99 7.05 10.10 2.61
N LEU A 100 5.93 10.00 3.34
CA LEU A 100 5.58 8.74 4.04
C LEU A 100 4.43 8.00 3.34
N ARG A 101 4.78 7.08 2.44
CA ARG A 101 3.88 6.01 1.98
C ARG A 101 4.52 4.65 2.18
N GLN A 102 4.19 4.04 3.32
CA GLN A 102 4.81 2.83 3.85
C GLN A 102 4.04 1.57 3.46
N LEU A 103 4.75 0.45 3.37
CA LEU A 103 4.12 -0.86 3.18
C LEU A 103 3.67 -1.40 4.52
N MET A 104 2.39 -1.76 4.58
CA MET A 104 1.70 -2.25 5.76
C MET A 104 1.21 -3.67 5.55
N THR A 105 1.04 -4.42 6.64
CA THR A 105 0.32 -5.69 6.62
C THR A 105 -0.77 -5.72 7.67
N MET A 106 -1.81 -6.51 7.43
CA MET A 106 -2.85 -6.83 8.40
C MET A 106 -3.36 -8.26 8.23
N ASN A 107 -4.08 -8.77 9.23
CA ASN A 107 -4.92 -9.96 9.04
C ASN A 107 -6.12 -9.61 8.14
N PRO A 108 -6.75 -10.60 7.47
CA PRO A 108 -7.92 -10.37 6.60
C PRO A 108 -9.11 -9.67 7.28
N ASP A 109 -9.25 -9.79 8.60
CA ASP A 109 -10.28 -9.14 9.40
C ASP A 109 -9.95 -7.70 9.83
N GLY A 110 -8.80 -7.16 9.40
CA GLY A 110 -8.30 -5.84 9.76
C GLY A 110 -7.46 -5.77 11.04
N THR A 111 -7.31 -6.87 11.78
CA THR A 111 -6.49 -6.89 13.00
C THR A 111 -4.99 -6.91 12.69
N ARG A 112 -4.16 -6.57 13.68
CA ARG A 112 -2.68 -6.64 13.60
C ARG A 112 -2.08 -5.82 12.45
N GLN A 113 -2.63 -4.63 12.21
CA GLN A 113 -2.06 -3.67 11.26
C GLN A 113 -0.66 -3.27 11.73
N ARG A 114 0.34 -3.41 10.87
CA ARG A 114 1.72 -3.03 11.16
C ARG A 114 2.49 -2.69 9.90
N ALA A 115 3.42 -1.75 10.01
CA ALA A 115 4.39 -1.52 8.95
C ALA A 115 5.32 -2.72 8.77
N ILE A 116 5.68 -3.00 7.53
CA ILE A 116 6.69 -3.99 7.16
C ILE A 116 7.87 -3.38 6.41
N TYR A 117 7.71 -2.18 5.83
CA TYR A 117 8.77 -1.46 5.15
C TYR A 117 8.48 0.05 5.09
N GLY A 118 9.49 0.87 5.31
CA GLY A 118 9.45 2.33 5.11
C GLY A 118 8.94 3.12 6.32
N SER A 119 8.63 2.46 7.43
CA SER A 119 8.31 3.16 8.68
C SER A 119 9.55 3.85 9.24
N ASN A 120 9.37 5.06 9.75
CA ASN A 120 10.46 5.90 10.26
C ASN A 120 11.60 6.06 9.21
N SER A 121 11.22 6.31 7.96
CA SER A 121 12.14 6.49 6.83
C SER A 121 11.79 7.75 6.03
N TRP A 122 12.78 8.36 5.40
CA TRP A 122 12.61 9.47 4.45
C TRP A 122 12.65 9.01 3.00
N TYR A 123 13.24 7.85 2.73
CA TYR A 123 13.31 7.17 1.45
C TYR A 123 12.83 5.72 1.60
N PRO A 124 12.22 5.10 0.58
CA PRO A 124 11.63 5.74 -0.59
C PRO A 124 10.37 6.55 -0.24
N ASN A 125 10.01 7.56 -1.04
CA ASN A 125 8.83 8.37 -0.79
C ASN A 125 7.52 7.57 -0.90
N SER A 126 7.46 6.65 -1.87
CA SER A 126 6.29 5.80 -2.13
C SER A 126 6.68 4.47 -2.78
N LEU A 127 5.92 3.41 -2.47
CA LEU A 127 6.06 2.07 -3.03
C LEU A 127 4.71 1.56 -3.57
N PHE A 128 4.31 2.04 -4.75
CA PHE A 128 3.02 1.71 -5.35
C PHE A 128 2.95 0.29 -5.90
N PHE A 129 1.71 -0.22 -6.03
CA PHE A 129 1.38 -1.53 -6.60
C PHE A 129 2.23 -2.70 -6.04
N PRO A 130 2.38 -2.82 -4.71
CA PRO A 130 3.23 -3.83 -4.14
C PRO A 130 2.67 -5.24 -4.39
N ARG A 131 3.54 -6.21 -4.65
CA ARG A 131 3.19 -7.65 -4.70
C ARG A 131 4.28 -8.51 -4.12
N GLN A 132 3.93 -9.67 -3.60
CA GLN A 132 4.92 -10.67 -3.18
C GLN A 132 5.45 -11.44 -4.39
N ILE A 133 6.76 -11.69 -4.41
CA ILE A 133 7.38 -12.64 -5.32
C ILE A 133 7.02 -14.06 -4.85
N PRO A 134 6.30 -14.87 -5.67
CA PRO A 134 5.76 -16.16 -5.26
C PRO A 134 6.79 -17.08 -4.60
N GLY A 135 6.43 -17.70 -3.47
CA GLY A 135 7.30 -18.65 -2.78
C GLY A 135 8.47 -18.01 -2.03
N THR A 136 8.51 -16.69 -1.90
CA THR A 136 9.58 -15.96 -1.19
C THR A 136 9.00 -14.90 -0.26
N ASN A 137 9.80 -14.32 0.64
CA ASN A 137 9.40 -13.14 1.42
C ASN A 137 9.73 -11.81 0.74
N ARG A 138 10.21 -11.85 -0.51
CA ARG A 138 10.55 -10.64 -1.26
C ARG A 138 9.31 -10.02 -1.88
N LEU A 139 9.34 -8.71 -2.02
CA LEU A 139 8.28 -7.92 -2.62
C LEU A 139 8.80 -7.24 -3.88
N VAL A 140 7.88 -6.92 -4.77
CA VAL A 140 8.08 -5.97 -5.87
C VAL A 140 7.19 -4.76 -5.63
N ALA A 141 7.65 -3.58 -6.06
CA ALA A 141 6.85 -2.35 -6.01
C ALA A 141 7.37 -1.33 -7.03
N ILE A 142 6.57 -0.29 -7.26
CA ILE A 142 6.94 0.89 -8.03
C ILE A 142 7.37 2.01 -7.08
N LEU A 143 8.66 2.27 -7.05
CA LEU A 143 9.25 3.38 -6.32
C LEU A 143 8.96 4.68 -7.08
N SER A 144 8.26 5.60 -6.43
CA SER A 144 7.87 6.87 -7.03
C SER A 144 8.04 8.04 -6.05
N GLY A 145 7.93 9.25 -6.57
CA GLY A 145 8.01 10.50 -5.79
C GLY A 145 6.78 10.76 -4.93
N TYR A 146 6.79 11.91 -4.26
CA TYR A 146 5.60 12.39 -3.53
C TYR A 146 4.74 13.27 -4.43
N HIS A 147 5.38 14.18 -5.16
CA HIS A 147 4.87 14.75 -6.39
C HIS A 147 5.63 14.18 -7.60
N GLY A 148 5.29 14.64 -8.80
CA GLY A 148 5.92 14.21 -10.03
C GLY A 148 5.06 13.20 -10.79
N PRO A 149 5.67 12.21 -11.46
CA PRO A 149 4.93 11.31 -12.34
C PRO A 149 3.92 10.49 -11.52
N HIS A 150 2.65 10.52 -11.92
CA HIS A 150 1.54 9.98 -11.15
C HIS A 150 1.64 8.46 -10.95
N ARG A 151 2.10 8.03 -9.77
CA ARG A 151 2.22 6.63 -9.30
C ARG A 151 3.13 5.70 -10.14
N MET A 152 3.57 6.14 -11.31
CA MET A 152 4.59 5.48 -12.11
C MET A 152 5.99 5.83 -11.57
N GLY A 153 6.97 4.99 -11.88
CA GLY A 153 8.33 5.22 -11.43
C GLY A 153 9.24 4.04 -11.69
N GLN A 154 10.22 3.88 -10.82
CA GLN A 154 11.23 2.83 -10.91
C GLN A 154 10.68 1.50 -10.38
N PHE A 155 10.99 0.39 -11.05
CA PHE A 155 10.59 -0.93 -10.60
C PHE A 155 11.67 -1.52 -9.67
N VAL A 156 11.33 -1.75 -8.40
CA VAL A 156 12.24 -2.25 -7.37
C VAL A 156 11.82 -3.60 -6.79
N ILE A 157 12.83 -4.37 -6.36
CA ILE A 157 12.70 -5.57 -5.54
C ILE A 157 13.12 -5.23 -4.12
N ILE A 158 12.33 -5.69 -3.15
CA ILE A 158 12.49 -5.39 -1.72
C ILE A 158 12.60 -6.72 -0.95
N ASP A 159 13.54 -6.83 -0.01
CA ASP A 159 13.61 -7.91 0.97
C ASP A 159 13.56 -7.34 2.40
N PRO A 160 12.37 -7.32 3.04
CA PRO A 160 12.21 -6.80 4.39
C PRO A 160 13.02 -7.52 5.48
N ARG A 161 13.60 -8.70 5.18
CA ARG A 161 14.43 -9.46 6.12
C ARG A 161 15.86 -8.93 6.21
N ILE A 162 16.32 -8.24 5.17
CA ILE A 162 17.66 -7.65 5.12
C ILE A 162 17.63 -6.24 5.71
N GLY A 163 16.57 -5.50 5.43
CA GLY A 163 16.32 -4.17 5.96
C GLY A 163 14.89 -3.73 5.71
N TRP A 164 14.39 -2.82 6.55
CA TRP A 164 13.00 -2.34 6.47
C TRP A 164 12.88 -0.82 6.63
N GLN A 165 14.02 -0.13 6.77
CA GLN A 165 14.11 1.32 6.89
C GLN A 165 14.99 1.88 5.76
N GLU A 166 14.65 3.06 5.29
CA GLU A 166 15.37 3.75 4.21
C GLU A 166 15.54 2.85 2.97
N GLU A 167 16.73 2.85 2.37
CA GLU A 167 17.09 1.99 1.23
C GLU A 167 17.45 0.55 1.63
N SER A 168 17.63 0.25 2.92
CA SER A 168 18.37 -0.94 3.39
C SER A 168 17.82 -2.30 2.96
N GLY A 169 16.53 -2.39 2.60
CA GLY A 169 15.95 -3.61 2.04
C GLY A 169 15.56 -3.50 0.57
N ILE A 170 15.84 -2.39 -0.12
CA ILE A 170 15.73 -2.34 -1.59
C ILE A 170 16.96 -3.05 -2.17
N VAL A 171 16.76 -4.29 -2.62
CA VAL A 171 17.88 -5.16 -3.04
C VAL A 171 18.21 -5.04 -4.52
N GLN A 172 17.28 -4.56 -5.33
CA GLN A 172 17.51 -4.36 -6.76
C GLN A 172 16.54 -3.33 -7.34
N ARG A 173 17.04 -2.54 -8.30
CA ARG A 173 16.24 -1.78 -9.26
C ARG A 173 16.32 -2.48 -10.61
N ILE A 174 15.19 -2.81 -11.22
CA ILE A 174 15.13 -3.33 -12.59
C ILE A 174 15.60 -2.21 -13.54
N THR A 175 16.36 -2.57 -14.58
CA THR A 175 17.12 -1.65 -15.44
C THR A 175 18.18 -0.82 -14.71
N GLY A 176 18.77 -1.39 -13.65
CA GLY A 176 19.80 -0.76 -12.83
C GLY A 176 20.64 -1.77 -12.07
N ARG A 177 20.81 -2.98 -12.61
CA ARG A 177 21.52 -4.08 -11.97
C ARG A 177 22.98 -3.71 -11.72
N GLY A 178 23.42 -3.95 -10.49
CA GLY A 178 24.78 -3.64 -10.04
C GLY A 178 24.97 -2.17 -9.65
N GLU A 179 24.00 -1.29 -9.92
CA GLU A 179 24.02 0.06 -9.41
C GLU A 179 23.57 0.08 -7.94
N PRO A 180 24.31 0.75 -7.05
CA PRO A 180 23.88 0.89 -5.67
C PRO A 180 22.62 1.75 -5.58
N ILE A 181 21.70 1.38 -4.69
CA ILE A 181 20.55 2.23 -4.35
C ILE A 181 21.07 3.42 -3.57
N LYS A 182 20.92 4.62 -4.13
CA LYS A 182 21.31 5.87 -3.47
C LYS A 182 20.05 6.53 -2.91
N PRO A 183 19.86 6.57 -1.57
CA PRO A 183 18.71 7.24 -1.00
C PRO A 183 18.76 8.74 -1.33
N MET A 184 17.64 9.27 -1.81
CA MET A 184 17.52 10.68 -2.17
C MET A 184 16.19 11.21 -1.66
N ILE A 185 16.24 12.32 -0.91
CA ILE A 185 15.05 12.99 -0.41
C ILE A 185 14.74 14.14 -1.37
N ARG A 186 13.76 13.92 -2.24
CA ARG A 186 13.32 14.89 -3.25
C ARG A 186 11.83 14.78 -3.48
N ASP A 187 11.20 15.92 -3.77
CA ASP A 187 9.77 15.98 -4.02
C ASP A 187 9.35 15.20 -5.28
N ASN A 188 9.93 15.57 -6.42
CA ASN A 188 9.84 14.87 -7.69
C ASN A 188 11.00 13.86 -7.85
N LEU A 189 10.97 12.81 -7.03
CA LEU A 189 12.09 11.87 -6.84
C LEU A 189 12.56 11.19 -8.14
N VAL A 190 11.63 10.74 -8.98
CA VAL A 190 11.89 9.96 -10.21
C VAL A 190 11.48 10.71 -11.48
N GLY A 191 11.36 12.03 -11.40
CA GLY A 191 10.93 12.87 -12.52
C GLY A 191 11.95 12.87 -13.65
N GLY A 192 11.53 12.40 -14.82
CA GLY A 192 12.40 12.32 -16.00
C GLY A 192 13.23 11.03 -16.09
N ASP A 193 13.10 10.14 -15.11
CA ASP A 193 13.70 8.80 -15.17
C ASP A 193 12.96 7.94 -16.20
N TRP A 194 13.70 7.19 -17.00
CA TRP A 194 13.16 6.23 -17.96
C TRP A 194 13.97 4.93 -17.91
N PRO A 195 13.34 3.77 -18.15
CA PRO A 195 11.90 3.55 -18.35
C PRO A 195 11.05 3.78 -17.10
N MET A 196 9.75 4.02 -17.27
CA MET A 196 8.78 4.12 -16.17
C MET A 196 7.83 2.92 -16.17
N PHE A 197 7.52 2.43 -14.97
CA PHE A 197 6.78 1.20 -14.77
C PHE A 197 5.51 1.40 -13.95
N LEU A 198 4.53 0.52 -14.16
CA LEU A 198 3.27 0.41 -13.43
C LEU A 198 2.85 -1.07 -13.28
N HIS A 199 2.11 -1.36 -12.20
CA HIS A 199 1.46 -2.66 -11.94
C HIS A 199 2.34 -3.90 -12.22
N PRO A 200 3.48 -4.06 -11.53
CA PRO A 200 4.30 -5.25 -11.70
C PRO A 200 3.53 -6.48 -11.21
N TYR A 201 3.70 -7.59 -11.93
CA TYR A 201 3.10 -8.88 -11.63
C TYR A 201 4.17 -9.96 -11.67
N PRO A 202 4.62 -10.46 -10.51
CA PRO A 202 5.68 -11.47 -10.46
C PRO A 202 5.16 -12.83 -10.94
N LEU A 203 5.89 -13.40 -11.91
CA LEU A 203 5.68 -14.76 -12.42
C LEU A 203 6.56 -15.77 -11.67
N SER A 204 7.78 -15.35 -11.33
CA SER A 204 8.76 -16.11 -10.55
C SER A 204 9.67 -15.16 -9.78
N ASP A 205 10.74 -15.70 -9.18
CA ASP A 205 11.82 -14.92 -8.58
C ASP A 205 12.73 -14.20 -9.58
N LYS A 206 12.52 -14.42 -10.88
CA LYS A 206 13.32 -13.86 -11.97
C LYS A 206 12.53 -13.05 -12.98
N TYR A 207 11.25 -13.37 -13.21
CA TYR A 207 10.45 -12.82 -14.31
C TYR A 207 9.17 -12.14 -13.83
N PHE A 208 8.82 -11.04 -14.48
CA PHE A 208 7.69 -10.18 -14.13
C PHE A 208 6.96 -9.70 -15.39
N LEU A 209 5.63 -9.75 -15.41
CA LEU A 209 4.86 -8.91 -16.34
C LEU A 209 4.72 -7.52 -15.73
N VAL A 210 4.88 -6.48 -16.53
CA VAL A 210 4.79 -5.10 -16.06
C VAL A 210 4.27 -4.20 -17.17
N SER A 211 3.49 -3.19 -16.81
CA SER A 211 3.20 -2.10 -17.74
C SER A 211 4.39 -1.15 -17.75
N CYS A 212 4.93 -0.87 -18.93
CA CYS A 212 6.13 -0.07 -19.09
C CYS A 212 5.95 0.97 -20.19
N ARG A 213 6.54 2.13 -19.94
CA ARG A 213 6.71 3.22 -20.89
C ARG A 213 8.20 3.51 -21.00
N MET A 214 8.78 3.23 -22.16
CA MET A 214 10.23 3.30 -22.38
C MET A 214 10.80 4.72 -22.40
N SER A 215 9.99 5.71 -22.79
CA SER A 215 10.39 7.12 -22.84
C SER A 215 9.17 8.03 -22.75
N ALA A 216 9.40 9.35 -22.59
CA ALA A 216 8.33 10.37 -22.59
C ALA A 216 7.48 10.40 -23.87
N LYS A 217 7.95 9.78 -24.97
CA LYS A 217 7.25 9.72 -26.25
C LYS A 217 6.66 8.34 -26.56
N SER A 218 7.03 7.31 -25.80
CA SER A 218 6.54 5.95 -25.99
C SER A 218 5.10 5.79 -25.50
N SER A 219 4.38 4.83 -26.06
CA SER A 219 3.09 4.37 -25.52
C SER A 219 3.28 3.48 -24.29
N TRP A 220 2.20 3.18 -23.57
CA TRP A 220 2.20 2.16 -22.52
C TRP A 220 1.96 0.79 -23.13
N GLY A 221 2.92 -0.12 -22.93
CA GLY A 221 2.81 -1.52 -23.35
C GLY A 221 3.02 -2.48 -22.19
N ILE A 222 2.69 -3.74 -22.41
CA ILE A 222 3.01 -4.83 -21.48
C ILE A 222 4.36 -5.42 -21.87
N TYR A 223 5.26 -5.53 -20.90
CA TYR A 223 6.61 -6.06 -21.07
C TYR A 223 6.83 -7.24 -20.13
N LEU A 224 7.62 -8.19 -20.59
CA LEU A 224 8.29 -9.18 -19.76
C LEU A 224 9.62 -8.59 -19.29
N ALA A 225 9.70 -8.26 -18.01
CA ALA A 225 10.91 -7.79 -17.35
C ALA A 225 11.57 -8.93 -16.58
N ASP A 226 12.89 -8.85 -16.40
CA ASP A 226 13.63 -9.79 -15.56
C ASP A 226 14.69 -9.14 -14.67
N ILE A 227 15.21 -9.92 -13.73
CA ILE A 227 16.29 -9.50 -12.81
C ILE A 227 17.64 -9.28 -13.50
N PHE A 228 17.75 -9.55 -14.80
CA PHE A 228 18.96 -9.34 -15.60
C PHE A 228 18.89 -8.04 -16.41
N ASP A 229 17.86 -7.22 -16.18
CA ASP A 229 17.55 -5.95 -16.84
C ASP A 229 17.03 -6.06 -18.28
N ASN A 230 16.61 -7.26 -18.72
CA ASN A 230 15.93 -7.36 -20.00
C ASN A 230 14.49 -6.83 -19.90
N LEU A 231 14.07 -6.09 -20.93
CA LEU A 231 12.69 -5.67 -21.14
C LEU A 231 12.24 -6.12 -22.53
N ILE A 232 11.40 -7.14 -22.58
CA ILE A 232 10.87 -7.69 -23.84
C ILE A 232 9.43 -7.23 -24.00
N LEU A 233 9.12 -6.49 -25.06
CA LEU A 233 7.73 -6.11 -25.37
C LEU A 233 6.90 -7.37 -25.62
N VAL A 234 5.83 -7.54 -24.85
CA VAL A 234 4.85 -8.62 -25.03
C VAL A 234 3.74 -8.14 -25.94
N HIS A 235 3.19 -6.95 -25.66
CA HIS A 235 2.10 -6.37 -26.43
C HIS A 235 2.00 -4.86 -26.20
N GLU A 236 1.75 -4.13 -27.28
CA GLU A 236 1.35 -2.72 -27.30
C GLU A 236 0.22 -2.60 -28.31
N GLU A 237 -0.80 -1.78 -27.99
CA GLU A 237 -1.98 -1.60 -28.84
C GLU A 237 -2.14 -0.11 -29.17
N PRO A 238 -2.02 0.29 -30.45
CA PRO A 238 -2.14 1.70 -30.84
C PRO A 238 -3.47 2.33 -30.39
N GLY A 239 -3.39 3.51 -29.77
CA GLY A 239 -4.56 4.23 -29.25
C GLY A 239 -5.02 3.79 -27.86
N TYR A 240 -4.42 2.74 -27.28
CA TYR A 240 -4.73 2.26 -25.94
C TYR A 240 -3.50 2.32 -25.03
N ALA A 241 -3.75 2.45 -23.72
CA ALA A 241 -2.73 2.29 -22.69
C ALA A 241 -2.98 0.98 -21.94
N LEU A 242 -2.04 0.03 -22.03
CA LEU A 242 -2.15 -1.26 -21.35
C LEU A 242 -1.47 -1.17 -19.98
N LEU A 243 -2.25 -1.10 -18.90
CA LEU A 243 -1.74 -0.71 -17.58
C LEU A 243 -1.65 -1.85 -16.56
N GLU A 244 -2.57 -2.82 -16.57
CA GLU A 244 -2.73 -3.77 -15.46
C GLU A 244 -2.59 -5.23 -15.90
N PRO A 245 -1.37 -5.71 -16.20
CA PRO A 245 -1.18 -7.10 -16.61
C PRO A 245 -1.60 -8.07 -15.50
N THR A 246 -2.61 -8.88 -15.78
CA THR A 246 -3.12 -9.92 -14.87
C THR A 246 -3.14 -11.27 -15.60
N PRO A 247 -2.12 -12.12 -15.44
CA PRO A 247 -2.07 -13.42 -16.10
C PRO A 247 -3.10 -14.39 -15.49
N VAL A 248 -3.75 -15.14 -16.36
CA VAL A 248 -4.60 -16.28 -16.00
C VAL A 248 -3.70 -17.49 -15.82
N MET A 249 -3.43 -17.83 -14.56
CA MET A 249 -2.54 -18.94 -14.20
C MET A 249 -2.98 -19.60 -12.89
N GLN A 250 -2.66 -20.89 -12.74
CA GLN A 250 -2.88 -21.59 -11.48
C GLN A 250 -1.98 -21.00 -10.39
N ARG A 251 -2.53 -20.83 -9.18
CA ARG A 251 -1.82 -20.31 -8.01
C ARG A 251 -2.11 -21.18 -6.80
N LYS A 252 -1.13 -21.30 -5.91
CA LYS A 252 -1.35 -21.89 -4.60
C LYS A 252 -2.32 -20.98 -3.82
N GLN A 253 -3.36 -21.55 -3.24
CA GLN A 253 -4.24 -20.80 -2.35
C GLN A 253 -3.43 -20.35 -1.12
N PRO A 254 -3.43 -19.04 -0.79
CA PRO A 254 -2.81 -18.54 0.44
C PRO A 254 -3.42 -19.16 1.69
N MET A 255 -2.71 -19.11 2.82
CA MET A 255 -3.25 -19.61 4.08
C MET A 255 -4.53 -18.85 4.50
N VAL A 256 -5.51 -19.56 5.04
CA VAL A 256 -6.69 -18.96 5.64
C VAL A 256 -6.37 -18.57 7.08
N ILE A 257 -6.51 -17.29 7.41
CA ILE A 257 -6.39 -16.78 8.79
C ILE A 257 -7.82 -16.61 9.34
N PRO A 258 -8.19 -17.27 10.45
CA PRO A 258 -9.48 -17.06 11.10
C PRO A 258 -9.62 -15.64 11.65
N ASP A 259 -10.85 -15.14 11.66
CA ASP A 259 -11.18 -13.84 12.26
C ASP A 259 -10.86 -13.87 13.77
N GLN A 260 -10.25 -12.78 14.25
CA GLN A 260 -9.85 -12.54 15.65
C GLN A 260 -10.67 -11.42 16.29
N VAL A 261 -11.56 -10.77 15.53
CA VAL A 261 -12.44 -9.68 16.00
C VAL A 261 -13.63 -10.21 16.78
N ASP A 262 -13.99 -9.52 17.86
CA ASP A 262 -15.29 -9.64 18.52
C ASP A 262 -16.11 -8.39 18.19
N LEU A 263 -17.08 -8.54 17.28
CA LEU A 263 -17.90 -7.43 16.78
C LEU A 263 -18.95 -6.95 17.81
N THR A 264 -19.08 -7.62 18.95
CA THR A 264 -19.98 -7.17 20.04
C THR A 264 -19.33 -6.13 20.95
N ARG A 265 -18.01 -5.93 20.82
CA ARG A 265 -17.22 -5.00 21.64
C ARG A 265 -16.87 -3.73 20.87
N ASN A 266 -16.75 -2.64 21.63
CA ASN A 266 -16.31 -1.33 21.14
C ASN A 266 -14.99 -0.88 21.77
N ASP A 267 -14.27 -1.80 22.43
CA ASP A 267 -12.99 -1.58 23.08
C ASP A 267 -11.95 -2.62 22.65
N ALA A 268 -10.70 -2.37 22.98
CA ALA A 268 -9.59 -3.27 22.67
C ALA A 268 -8.53 -3.26 23.76
N THR A 269 -7.84 -4.39 23.92
CA THR A 269 -6.67 -4.52 24.78
C THR A 269 -5.41 -4.54 23.94
N VAL A 270 -4.50 -3.60 24.19
CA VAL A 270 -3.17 -3.56 23.56
C VAL A 270 -2.12 -3.92 24.61
N TYR A 271 -1.27 -4.90 24.29
CA TYR A 271 -0.18 -5.32 25.15
C TYR A 271 1.17 -4.89 24.57
N ILE A 272 1.95 -4.16 25.37
CA ILE A 272 3.32 -3.73 25.02
C ILE A 272 4.27 -4.43 25.97
N SER A 273 5.06 -5.38 25.45
CA SER A 273 5.99 -6.16 26.26
C SER A 273 7.25 -5.39 26.67
N ASP A 274 7.71 -4.44 25.85
CA ASP A 274 8.87 -3.61 26.14
C ASP A 274 8.70 -2.21 25.56
N VAL A 275 8.40 -1.23 26.42
CA VAL A 275 8.25 0.18 26.02
C VAL A 275 9.56 0.80 25.56
N TYR A 276 10.71 0.20 25.89
CA TYR A 276 12.04 0.70 25.51
C TYR A 276 12.52 0.21 24.14
N ALA A 277 11.76 -0.67 23.49
CA ALA A 277 12.13 -1.19 22.18
C ALA A 277 12.07 -0.10 21.11
N GLY A 278 13.18 0.10 20.38
CA GLY A 278 13.29 1.03 19.25
C GLY A 278 14.30 2.15 19.46
N GLN A 279 14.58 2.90 18.38
CA GLN A 279 15.64 3.92 18.40
C GLN A 279 15.27 5.15 19.24
N GLY A 280 13.98 5.53 19.27
CA GLY A 280 13.51 6.76 19.93
C GLY A 280 13.78 6.80 21.44
N LEU A 281 13.97 5.64 22.09
CA LEU A 281 14.21 5.53 23.53
C LEU A 281 15.54 4.86 23.88
N LYS A 282 16.45 4.68 22.90
CA LYS A 282 17.71 3.92 23.06
C LYS A 282 18.60 4.44 24.20
N SER A 283 18.60 5.75 24.43
CA SER A 283 19.41 6.41 25.47
C SER A 283 18.66 6.63 26.78
N VAL A 284 17.40 6.19 26.89
CA VAL A 284 16.58 6.37 28.10
C VAL A 284 16.77 5.17 29.02
N PRO A 285 17.27 5.36 30.26
CA PRO A 285 17.45 4.24 31.19
C PRO A 285 16.15 3.50 31.51
N ARG A 286 16.26 2.19 31.71
CA ARG A 286 15.13 1.36 32.17
C ARG A 286 14.65 1.83 33.54
N GLY A 287 13.33 1.81 33.73
CA GLY A 287 12.66 2.28 34.94
C GLY A 287 12.29 3.77 34.93
N ILE A 288 12.77 4.58 33.98
CA ILE A 288 12.41 6.00 33.85
C ILE A 288 10.98 6.22 33.33
N ILE A 289 10.51 5.39 32.40
CA ILE A 289 9.16 5.49 31.85
C ILE A 289 8.17 4.93 32.88
N LYS A 290 7.29 5.78 33.42
CA LYS A 290 6.31 5.41 34.45
C LYS A 290 4.88 5.32 33.94
N GLN A 291 4.57 6.04 32.88
CA GLN A 291 3.22 6.20 32.36
C GLN A 291 3.26 6.35 30.84
N LEU A 292 2.18 5.93 30.18
CA LEU A 292 1.94 6.15 28.77
C LEU A 292 0.75 7.10 28.63
N ARG A 293 0.85 8.03 27.68
CA ARG A 293 -0.29 8.84 27.27
C ARG A 293 -0.95 8.19 26.06
N LEU A 294 -2.24 7.90 26.18
CA LEU A 294 -3.07 7.53 25.04
C LEU A 294 -3.72 8.79 24.49
N VAL A 295 -3.70 8.95 23.16
CA VAL A 295 -4.35 10.07 22.49
C VAL A 295 -5.06 9.57 21.24
N SER A 296 -6.21 10.16 20.95
CA SER A 296 -6.98 9.94 19.74
C SER A 296 -6.82 11.11 18.77
N TYR A 297 -6.91 10.82 17.48
CA TYR A 297 -6.96 11.83 16.43
C TYR A 297 -8.40 11.98 15.95
N ASN A 298 -8.80 13.22 15.71
CA ASN A 298 -9.99 13.52 14.94
C ASN A 298 -9.57 13.93 13.53
N PHE A 299 -10.14 13.25 12.54
CA PHE A 299 -9.77 13.42 11.14
C PHE A 299 -10.73 14.37 10.43
N GLY A 300 -10.18 15.17 9.52
CA GLY A 300 -10.91 16.13 8.71
C GLY A 300 -11.75 15.45 7.63
N TYR A 301 -12.99 15.92 7.49
CA TYR A 301 -13.95 15.47 6.49
C TYR A 301 -13.86 16.30 5.19
N ARG A 302 -14.64 15.91 4.18
CA ARG A 302 -14.79 16.66 2.91
C ARG A 302 -15.01 18.16 3.17
N GLY A 303 -14.18 19.01 2.57
CA GLY A 303 -14.22 20.48 2.72
C GLY A 303 -13.66 21.06 4.04
N LEU A 304 -13.39 20.21 5.03
CA LEU A 304 -12.92 20.60 6.37
C LEU A 304 -11.55 20.02 6.74
N ALA A 305 -11.00 19.09 5.97
CA ALA A 305 -9.62 18.67 6.12
C ALA A 305 -8.66 19.75 5.62
N GLY A 306 -7.59 20.01 6.35
CA GLY A 306 -6.56 20.97 5.98
C GLY A 306 -5.72 21.37 7.17
N SER A 307 -4.43 21.62 6.95
CA SER A 307 -3.53 22.13 7.98
C SER A 307 -3.99 23.46 8.60
N ASP A 308 -4.86 24.17 7.89
CA ASP A 308 -5.45 25.47 8.23
C ASP A 308 -6.84 25.38 8.90
N LYS A 309 -7.48 24.20 8.95
CA LYS A 309 -8.88 24.06 9.37
C LYS A 309 -9.09 23.09 10.53
N ILE A 310 -8.64 21.84 10.37
CA ILE A 310 -8.75 20.77 11.37
C ILE A 310 -7.50 19.91 11.22
N GLY A 311 -6.65 19.91 12.25
CA GLY A 311 -5.36 19.21 12.18
C GLY A 311 -4.52 19.16 13.44
N TYR A 312 -5.08 19.38 14.65
CA TYR A 312 -4.37 19.07 15.89
C TYR A 312 -5.34 18.61 16.99
N LEU A 313 -5.05 17.42 17.53
CA LEU A 313 -5.31 16.96 18.90
C LEU A 313 -6.45 17.70 19.64
N THR A 314 -7.68 17.23 19.52
CA THR A 314 -8.65 17.46 20.59
C THR A 314 -8.25 16.55 21.75
N LEU A 315 -7.69 17.16 22.80
CA LEU A 315 -7.53 16.50 24.09
C LEU A 315 -8.92 16.30 24.67
N ASP A 316 -9.52 15.13 24.46
CA ASP A 316 -10.61 14.70 25.33
C ASP A 316 -9.96 14.31 26.67
N SER A 317 -10.02 15.25 27.62
CA SER A 317 -9.79 14.94 29.02
C SER A 317 -10.98 14.13 29.53
N GLY A 318 -10.85 12.80 29.50
CA GLY A 318 -11.64 11.91 30.34
C GLY A 318 -11.28 12.06 31.82
#